data_AF-A0A2D7B2D0-F1
#
_entry.id   AF-A0A2D7B2D0-F1
#
_cell.length_a   1.000
_cell.length_b   1.000
_cell.length_c   1.000
_cell.angle_alpha   90.00
_cell.angle_beta   90.00
_cell.angle_gamma   90.00
#
_symmetry.space_group_name_H-M   'P 1'
#
loop_
_entity.id
_entity.type
_entity.pdbx_description
1 polymer ?
#
loop_
_entity_poly.entity_id
_entity_poly.type
_entity_poly.pdbx_seq_one_letter_code
_entity_poly.pdbx_strand_id
1 'polypeptide(L)'
;MNIKGLLLSAALAAFATPALAQLNVYEDYTVSDSVWSISTIKVDSNMGDYYLEGIKSTWVESNEVAKSLGHIEDYTILVSAMPDSGHFNILLGVKYASMADLGPSREKYDAFMTAWGEANADMSRETAKTYPELRKITGQYLMHELTMLDSSSE
;
A
#
# COMPACT_ATOMS: atom_id res chain seq x y z
N MET A 1 -76.53 9.08 -10.32
CA MET A 1 -75.90 10.13 -9.48
C MET A 1 -76.48 9.95 -8.08
N ASN A 2 -75.76 9.42 -7.09
CA ASN A 2 -74.60 10.03 -6.45
C ASN A 2 -73.62 8.99 -5.88
N ILE A 3 -72.37 9.09 -6.32
CA ILE A 3 -71.20 8.35 -5.88
C ILE A 3 -70.74 8.96 -4.56
N LYS A 4 -71.18 8.41 -3.43
CA LYS A 4 -70.61 8.68 -2.11
C LYS A 4 -69.83 7.44 -1.70
N GLY A 5 -68.51 7.52 -1.77
CA GLY A 5 -67.62 6.46 -1.31
C GLY A 5 -66.55 6.11 -2.33
N LEU A 6 -65.67 7.05 -2.67
CA LEU A 6 -64.33 6.66 -3.08
C LEU A 6 -63.35 7.48 -2.25
N LEU A 7 -62.99 6.85 -1.13
CA LEU A 7 -61.88 7.19 -0.28
C LEU A 7 -60.63 7.46 -1.14
N LEU A 8 -60.24 8.73 -1.19
CA LEU A 8 -58.95 9.21 -0.71
C LEU A 8 -57.83 8.14 -0.64
N SER A 9 -57.33 7.65 -1.77
CA SER A 9 -56.12 6.81 -1.83
C SER A 9 -55.25 7.15 -3.04
N ALA A 10 -55.20 8.41 -3.44
CA ALA A 10 -54.20 8.90 -4.37
C ALA A 10 -52.99 9.41 -3.58
N ALA A 11 -51.82 8.85 -3.91
CA ALA A 11 -50.49 9.42 -3.70
C ALA A 11 -49.96 9.45 -2.26
N LEU A 12 -49.46 8.32 -1.76
CA LEU A 12 -48.37 8.30 -0.78
C LEU A 12 -47.62 6.95 -0.79
N ALA A 13 -47.29 6.44 -1.97
CA ALA A 13 -46.11 5.57 -2.08
C ALA A 13 -44.91 6.51 -2.11
N ALA A 14 -44.47 6.89 -0.91
CA ALA A 14 -43.25 7.65 -0.72
C ALA A 14 -42.12 6.96 -1.48
N PHE A 15 -41.48 7.69 -2.39
CA PHE A 15 -40.15 7.35 -2.87
C PHE A 15 -39.23 7.44 -1.66
N ALA A 16 -39.13 6.36 -0.89
CA ALA A 16 -38.03 6.17 0.04
C ALA A 16 -36.78 5.94 -0.83
N THR A 17 -36.19 7.01 -1.33
CA THR A 17 -34.79 6.97 -1.76
C THR A 17 -34.00 6.52 -0.53
N PRO A 18 -33.21 5.43 -0.60
CA PRO A 18 -32.28 5.15 0.46
C PRO A 18 -31.39 6.39 0.59
N ALA A 19 -31.33 6.97 1.79
CA ALA A 19 -30.28 7.92 2.10
C ALA A 19 -28.96 7.16 1.91
N LEU A 20 -28.27 7.41 0.79
CA LEU A 20 -26.91 6.96 0.63
C LEU A 20 -26.12 7.70 1.70
N ALA A 21 -25.81 7.03 2.81
CA ALA A 21 -24.91 7.55 3.81
C ALA A 21 -23.56 7.77 3.11
N GLN A 22 -23.26 9.04 2.82
CA GLN A 22 -22.02 9.45 2.20
C GLN A 22 -21.06 9.78 3.34
N LEU A 23 -19.95 9.04 3.42
CA LEU A 23 -18.97 9.23 4.48
C LEU A 23 -18.19 10.53 4.24
N ASN A 24 -17.99 11.30 5.30
CA ASN A 24 -17.23 12.54 5.33
C ASN A 24 -15.84 12.32 5.93
N VAL A 25 -14.82 12.92 5.31
CA VAL A 25 -13.46 12.92 5.85
C VAL A 25 -13.46 13.71 7.17
N TYR A 26 -12.79 13.19 8.19
CA TYR A 26 -12.68 13.68 9.57
C TYR A 26 -13.93 13.55 10.44
N GLU A 27 -15.07 13.16 9.87
CA GLU A 27 -16.26 12.81 10.66
C GLU A 27 -16.41 11.30 10.74
N ASP A 28 -16.30 10.60 9.61
CA ASP A 28 -16.47 9.14 9.53
C ASP A 28 -15.15 8.38 9.36
N TYR A 29 -14.12 9.02 8.80
CA TYR A 29 -12.80 8.42 8.60
C TYR A 29 -11.70 9.45 8.49
N THR A 30 -10.46 9.05 8.76
CA THR A 30 -9.26 9.84 8.49
C THR A 30 -8.35 9.13 7.49
N VAL A 31 -7.55 9.91 6.78
CA VAL A 31 -6.48 9.42 5.89
C VAL A 31 -5.15 9.80 6.51
N SER A 32 -4.21 8.86 6.59
CA SER A 32 -2.91 9.09 7.22
C SER A 32 -2.03 10.07 6.43
N ASP A 33 -1.22 10.87 7.12
CA ASP A 33 -0.12 11.60 6.49
C ASP A 33 0.94 10.64 5.92
N SER A 34 1.18 9.53 6.62
CA SER A 34 2.09 8.47 6.18
C SER A 34 1.68 7.87 4.85
N VAL A 35 2.66 7.43 4.07
CA VAL A 35 2.47 6.89 2.73
C VAL A 35 3.19 5.57 2.59
N TRP A 36 2.48 4.56 2.13
CA TRP A 36 3.06 3.31 1.67
C TRP A 36 3.45 3.41 0.19
N SER A 37 4.73 3.20 -0.11
CA SER A 37 5.20 2.85 -1.44
C SER A 37 5.13 1.34 -1.61
N ILE A 38 4.26 0.88 -2.51
CA ILE A 38 3.95 -0.53 -2.71
C ILE A 38 4.37 -0.97 -4.11
N SER A 39 5.15 -2.04 -4.18
CA SER A 39 5.47 -2.74 -5.43
C SER A 39 4.81 -4.11 -5.45
N THR A 40 4.05 -4.42 -6.50
CA THR A 40 3.50 -5.76 -6.74
C THR A 40 4.39 -6.50 -7.73
N ILE A 41 4.68 -7.76 -7.40
CA ILE A 41 5.71 -8.55 -8.08
C ILE A 41 5.16 -9.94 -8.37
N LYS A 42 5.35 -10.40 -9.61
CA LYS A 42 5.18 -11.80 -10.01
C LYS A 42 6.55 -12.45 -10.14
N VAL A 43 6.88 -13.32 -9.20
CA VAL A 43 8.03 -14.22 -9.30
C VAL A 43 7.62 -15.47 -10.09
N ASP A 44 8.50 -15.96 -10.95
CA ASP A 44 8.26 -17.15 -11.75
C ASP A 44 8.16 -18.41 -10.87
N SER A 45 7.41 -19.41 -11.34
CA SER A 45 7.20 -20.65 -10.57
C SER A 45 8.54 -21.32 -10.23
N ASN A 46 8.69 -21.76 -8.98
CA ASN A 46 9.91 -22.32 -8.40
C ASN A 46 11.10 -21.34 -8.22
N MET A 47 10.92 -20.04 -8.52
CA MET A 47 11.96 -19.02 -8.32
C MET A 47 11.82 -18.22 -7.02
N GLY A 48 10.79 -18.53 -6.21
CA GLY A 48 10.45 -17.84 -4.96
C GLY A 48 11.64 -17.69 -4.02
N ASP A 49 12.24 -18.80 -3.60
CA ASP A 49 13.34 -18.79 -2.62
C ASP A 49 14.59 -18.07 -3.14
N TYR A 50 14.93 -18.24 -4.42
CA TYR A 50 16.06 -17.52 -5.04
C TYR A 50 15.84 -16.01 -5.05
N TYR A 51 14.62 -15.58 -5.34
CA TYR A 51 14.28 -14.17 -5.27
C TYR A 51 14.29 -13.66 -3.82
N LEU A 52 13.75 -14.43 -2.86
CA LEU A 52 13.72 -14.08 -1.44
C LEU A 52 15.13 -13.96 -0.83
N GLU A 53 16.05 -14.86 -1.19
CA GLU A 53 17.45 -14.77 -0.76
C GLU A 53 18.11 -13.50 -1.32
N GLY A 54 17.86 -13.19 -2.60
CA GLY A 54 18.36 -11.97 -3.22
C GLY A 54 17.83 -10.70 -2.56
N ILE A 55 16.55 -10.62 -2.21
CA ILE A 55 16.00 -9.42 -1.55
C ILE A 55 16.44 -9.30 -0.10
N LYS A 56 16.76 -10.40 0.57
CA LYS A 56 17.25 -10.38 1.96
C LYS A 56 18.54 -9.58 2.10
N SER A 57 19.54 -9.86 1.27
CA SER A 57 20.84 -9.19 1.31
C SER A 57 20.87 -7.81 0.63
N THR A 58 19.74 -7.37 0.06
CA THR A 58 19.68 -6.11 -0.68
C THR A 58 18.56 -5.23 -0.15
N TRP A 59 17.31 -5.52 -0.49
CA TRP A 59 16.15 -4.71 -0.17
C TRP A 59 15.84 -4.71 1.33
N VAL A 60 15.90 -5.86 2.01
CA VAL A 60 15.64 -5.94 3.46
C VAL A 60 16.72 -5.19 4.23
N GLU A 61 17.99 -5.53 4.02
CA GLU A 61 19.11 -4.88 4.72
C GLU A 61 19.19 -3.36 4.45
N SER A 62 18.94 -2.92 3.21
CA SER A 62 18.89 -1.47 2.90
C SER A 62 17.72 -0.76 3.58
N ASN A 63 16.54 -1.39 3.69
CA ASN A 63 15.42 -0.81 4.42
C ASN A 63 15.68 -0.76 5.93
N GLU A 64 16.36 -1.76 6.51
CA GLU A 64 16.78 -1.70 7.92
C GLU A 64 17.71 -0.50 8.20
N VAL A 65 18.66 -0.23 7.29
CA VAL A 65 19.49 0.98 7.39
C VAL A 65 18.65 2.24 7.25
N ALA A 66 17.78 2.33 6.24
CA ALA A 66 16.90 3.48 6.05
C ALA A 66 16.00 3.74 7.27
N LYS A 67 15.48 2.68 7.90
CA LYS A 67 14.66 2.75 9.12
C LYS A 67 15.47 3.22 10.31
N SER A 68 16.70 2.71 10.49
CA SER A 68 17.59 3.15 11.57
C SER A 68 17.97 4.63 11.49
N LEU A 69 17.98 5.19 10.28
CA LEU A 69 18.21 6.62 10.02
C LEU A 69 16.93 7.47 10.09
N GLY A 70 15.76 6.85 10.29
CA GLY A 70 14.46 7.53 10.30
C GLY A 70 14.01 8.02 8.92
N HIS A 71 14.58 7.51 7.83
CA HIS A 71 14.16 7.89 6.47
C HIS A 71 12.82 7.25 6.09
N ILE A 72 12.53 6.09 6.69
CA ILE A 72 11.27 5.35 6.57
C ILE A 72 10.80 4.99 7.99
N GLU A 73 9.49 4.81 8.16
CA GLU A 73 8.91 4.35 9.42
C GLU A 73 8.98 2.83 9.54
N ASP A 74 8.65 2.11 8.44
CA ASP A 74 8.65 0.65 8.42
C ASP A 74 8.71 0.08 7.00
N TYR A 75 8.81 -1.24 6.88
CA TYR A 75 8.63 -1.96 5.63
C TYR A 75 7.97 -3.32 5.86
N THR A 76 7.37 -3.89 4.81
CA THR A 76 6.70 -5.20 4.87
C THR A 76 6.86 -6.01 3.60
N ILE A 77 6.80 -7.33 3.75
CA ILE A 77 6.78 -8.30 2.66
C ILE A 77 5.56 -9.19 2.84
N LEU A 78 4.65 -9.18 1.88
CA LEU A 78 3.49 -10.08 1.86
C LEU A 78 3.62 -11.05 0.70
N VAL A 79 3.43 -12.33 0.99
CA VAL A 79 3.47 -13.42 0.00
C VAL A 79 2.07 -13.99 -0.20
N SER A 80 1.71 -14.31 -1.44
CA SER A 80 0.44 -14.95 -1.75
C SER A 80 0.45 -16.39 -1.24
N ALA A 81 -0.60 -16.79 -0.52
CA ALA A 81 -0.86 -18.19 -0.19
C ALA A 81 -1.24 -19.05 -1.42
N MET A 82 -1.47 -18.42 -2.58
CA MET A 82 -1.75 -19.06 -3.86
C MET A 82 -0.80 -18.47 -4.93
N PRO A 83 0.50 -18.84 -4.91
CA PRO A 83 1.54 -18.12 -5.66
C PRO A 83 1.42 -18.22 -7.19
N ASP A 84 0.79 -19.30 -7.69
CA ASP A 84 0.56 -19.48 -9.12
C ASP A 84 -0.68 -18.72 -9.63
N SER A 85 -1.56 -18.26 -8.73
CA SER A 85 -2.75 -17.49 -9.08
C SER A 85 -2.48 -15.98 -9.16
N GLY A 86 -3.36 -15.26 -9.85
CA GLY A 86 -3.35 -13.79 -9.90
C GLY A 86 -2.18 -13.16 -10.67
N HIS A 87 -2.17 -11.84 -10.71
CA HIS A 87 -1.19 -11.05 -11.45
C HIS A 87 0.15 -10.85 -10.72
N PHE A 88 0.20 -11.12 -9.41
CA PHE A 88 1.39 -11.01 -8.57
C PHE A 88 1.32 -12.05 -7.45
N ASN A 89 2.47 -12.39 -6.86
CA ASN A 89 2.57 -13.31 -5.74
C ASN A 89 3.43 -12.78 -4.58
N ILE A 90 4.04 -11.60 -4.75
CA ILE A 90 4.75 -10.87 -3.69
C ILE A 90 4.35 -9.39 -3.72
N LEU A 91 4.22 -8.78 -2.54
CA LEU A 91 4.10 -7.35 -2.33
C LEU A 91 5.26 -6.88 -1.44
N LEU A 92 5.95 -5.83 -1.88
CA LEU A 92 6.95 -5.12 -1.08
C LEU A 92 6.40 -3.74 -0.73
N GLY A 93 6.28 -3.42 0.55
CA GLY A 93 5.79 -2.14 1.04
C GLY A 93 6.86 -1.42 1.84
N VAL A 94 7.01 -0.12 1.63
CA VAL A 94 7.85 0.78 2.46
C VAL A 94 6.97 1.93 2.95
N LYS A 95 6.92 2.16 4.25
CA LYS A 95 6.12 3.22 4.88
C LYS A 95 7.00 4.44 5.15
N TYR A 96 6.60 5.58 4.60
CA TYR A 96 7.22 6.88 4.83
C TYR A 96 6.31 7.71 5.73
N ALA A 97 6.89 8.60 6.54
CA ALA A 97 6.12 9.48 7.41
C ALA A 97 5.23 10.47 6.63
N SER A 98 5.63 10.85 5.41
CA SER A 98 4.85 11.74 4.56
C SER A 98 5.17 11.61 3.07
N MET A 99 4.33 12.19 2.20
CA MET A 99 4.65 12.34 0.77
C MET A 99 5.93 13.15 0.51
N ALA A 100 6.28 14.09 1.40
CA ALA A 100 7.48 14.91 1.25
C ALA A 100 8.76 14.07 1.38
N ASP A 101 8.72 12.98 2.15
CA ASP A 101 9.86 12.10 2.38
C ASP A 101 10.25 11.25 1.16
N LEU A 102 9.34 11.12 0.18
CA LEU A 102 9.61 10.47 -1.11
C LEU A 102 10.46 11.35 -2.04
N GLY A 103 10.56 12.66 -1.75
CA GLY A 103 11.34 13.60 -2.52
C GLY A 103 12.85 13.35 -2.40
N PRO A 104 13.64 13.78 -3.40
CA PRO A 104 15.10 13.66 -3.31
C PRO A 104 15.64 14.54 -2.18
N SER A 105 16.59 14.01 -1.41
CA SER A 105 17.35 14.76 -0.41
C SER A 105 18.81 14.32 -0.43
N ARG A 106 19.71 15.27 -0.69
CA ARG A 106 21.16 15.02 -0.65
C ARG A 106 21.60 14.59 0.73
N GLU A 107 21.08 15.25 1.78
CA GLU A 107 21.41 14.93 3.17
C GLU A 107 21.02 13.49 3.52
N LYS A 108 19.78 13.07 3.20
CA LYS A 108 19.34 11.69 3.40
C LYS A 108 20.18 10.70 2.57
N TYR A 109 20.51 11.05 1.33
CA TYR A 109 21.35 10.21 0.48
C TYR A 109 22.76 10.02 1.08
N ASP A 110 23.42 11.11 1.48
CA ASP A 110 24.78 11.07 2.02
C ASP A 110 24.82 10.30 3.37
N ALA A 111 23.82 10.51 4.24
CA ALA A 111 23.67 9.76 5.47
C ALA A 111 23.45 8.26 5.21
N PHE A 112 22.58 7.93 4.25
CA PHE A 112 22.34 6.55 3.84
C PHE A 112 23.60 5.90 3.30
N MET A 113 24.31 6.55 2.36
CA MET A 113 25.54 5.99 1.78
C MET A 113 26.66 5.83 2.81
N THR A 114 26.73 6.72 3.80
CA THR A 114 27.68 6.59 4.92
C THR A 114 27.37 5.35 5.76
N ALA A 115 26.10 5.06 6.03
CA ALA A 115 25.69 3.90 6.83
C ALA A 115 25.69 2.60 6.03
N TRP A 116 25.21 2.63 4.78
CA TRP A 116 25.09 1.49 3.90
C TRP A 116 26.43 1.05 3.32
N GLY A 117 27.27 2.01 2.92
CA GLY A 117 28.59 1.79 2.34
C GLY A 117 28.56 1.38 0.87
N GLU A 118 29.63 1.72 0.15
CA GLU A 118 29.77 1.44 -1.29
C GLU A 118 29.78 -0.07 -1.59
N ALA A 119 30.43 -0.88 -0.77
CA ALA A 119 30.51 -2.32 -0.97
C ALA A 119 29.12 -3.00 -0.99
N ASN A 120 28.24 -2.62 -0.06
CA ASN A 120 26.88 -3.15 -0.01
C ASN A 120 26.01 -2.59 -1.15
N ALA A 121 26.24 -1.34 -1.56
CA ALA A 121 25.58 -0.75 -2.73
C ALA A 121 25.98 -1.48 -4.02
N ASP A 122 27.25 -1.83 -4.18
CA ASP A 122 27.78 -2.56 -5.33
C ASP A 122 27.28 -4.00 -5.34
N MET A 123 27.36 -4.72 -4.22
CA MET A 123 26.77 -6.05 -4.06
C MET A 123 25.28 -6.04 -4.43
N SER A 124 24.53 -5.08 -3.89
CA SER A 124 23.09 -4.96 -4.20
C SER A 124 22.82 -4.75 -5.67
N ARG A 125 23.66 -3.94 -6.34
CA ARG A 125 23.53 -3.70 -7.78
C ARG A 125 23.81 -4.97 -8.58
N GLU A 126 24.82 -5.74 -8.22
CA GLU A 126 25.13 -7.01 -8.90
C GLU A 126 24.01 -8.04 -8.70
N THR A 127 23.50 -8.19 -7.48
CA THR A 127 22.35 -9.06 -7.21
C THR A 127 21.10 -8.61 -7.97
N ALA A 128 20.81 -7.31 -8.00
CA ALA A 128 19.61 -6.79 -8.67
C ALA A 128 19.59 -7.04 -10.19
N LYS A 129 20.75 -7.25 -10.83
CA LYS A 129 20.83 -7.61 -12.26
C LYS A 129 20.22 -8.97 -12.58
N THR A 130 20.14 -9.88 -11.60
CA THR A 130 19.56 -11.22 -11.80
C THR A 130 18.03 -11.20 -11.69
N TYR A 131 17.45 -10.20 -11.03
CA TYR A 131 16.01 -10.14 -10.79
C TYR A 131 15.12 -10.19 -12.03
N PRO A 132 15.46 -9.58 -13.18
CA PRO A 132 14.64 -9.70 -14.38
C PRO A 132 14.46 -11.15 -14.88
N GLU A 133 15.35 -12.06 -14.52
CA GLU A 133 15.25 -13.49 -14.83
C GLU A 133 14.37 -14.27 -13.84
N LEU A 134 14.12 -13.69 -12.65
CA LEU A 134 13.37 -14.32 -11.58
C LEU A 134 11.93 -13.80 -11.49
N ARG A 135 11.70 -12.54 -11.88
CA ARG A 135 10.45 -11.84 -11.60
C ARG A 135 10.11 -10.75 -12.60
N LYS A 136 8.84 -10.38 -12.57
CA LYS A 136 8.28 -9.17 -13.19
C LYS A 136 7.69 -8.25 -12.14
N ILE A 137 7.97 -6.95 -12.24
CA ILE A 137 7.20 -5.92 -11.52
C ILE A 137 5.88 -5.73 -12.26
N THR A 138 4.77 -5.88 -11.54
CA THR A 138 3.42 -5.81 -12.12
C THR A 138 2.68 -4.53 -11.77
N GLY A 139 3.17 -3.77 -10.80
CA GLY A 139 2.56 -2.50 -10.41
C GLY A 139 3.38 -1.77 -9.34
N GLN A 140 3.19 -0.46 -9.28
CA GLN A 140 3.75 0.43 -8.27
C GLN A 140 2.67 1.41 -7.84
N TYR A 141 2.53 1.63 -6.54
CA TYR A 141 1.46 2.41 -5.95
C TYR A 141 1.97 3.24 -4.79
N LEU A 142 1.36 4.40 -4.60
CA LEU A 142 1.44 5.17 -3.36
C LEU A 142 0.06 5.09 -2.70
N MET A 143 0.00 4.66 -1.45
CA MET A 143 -1.24 4.45 -0.73
C MET A 143 -1.17 5.07 0.66
N HIS A 144 -2.26 5.70 1.09
CA HIS A 144 -2.43 6.14 2.46
C HIS A 144 -3.26 5.10 3.23
N GLU A 145 -3.03 4.98 4.53
CA GLU A 145 -3.90 4.21 5.40
C GLU A 145 -5.19 5.01 5.67
N LEU A 146 -6.33 4.32 5.65
CA LEU A 146 -7.61 4.88 6.05
C LEU A 146 -8.02 4.26 7.38
N THR A 147 -8.39 5.10 8.34
CA THR A 147 -8.90 4.67 9.64
C THR A 147 -10.35 5.13 9.76
N MET A 148 -11.25 4.18 9.99
CA MET A 148 -12.64 4.48 10.32
C MET A 148 -12.71 5.08 11.73
N LEU A 149 -13.49 6.13 11.89
CA LEU A 149 -13.79 6.73 13.18
C LEU A 149 -15.04 6.06 13.74
N ASP A 150 -14.97 5.52 14.95
CA ASP A 150 -16.13 4.91 15.60
C ASP A 150 -17.10 6.00 16.05
N SER A 151 -18.38 5.88 15.66
CA SER A 151 -19.47 6.78 16.09
C SER A 151 -20.05 6.45 17.48
N SER A 152 -19.39 5.61 18.27
CA SER A 152 -19.96 4.97 19.47
C SER A 152 -19.37 5.45 20.80
N SER A 153 -19.21 6.76 20.97
CA SER A 153 -18.89 7.35 22.28
C SER A 153 -19.57 8.69 22.55
N GLU A 154 -20.90 8.74 22.39
CA GLU A 154 -21.76 9.70 23.11
C GLU A 154 -22.70 8.96 24.08
#